data_AF-A0A519NK43-F1
#
_entry.id   AF-A0A519NK43-F1
#
_cell.length_a   1.000
_cell.length_b   1.000
_cell.length_c   1.000
_cell.angle_alpha   90.00
_cell.angle_beta   90.00
_cell.angle_gamma   90.00
#
_symmetry.space_group_name_H-M   'P 1'
#
loop_
_entity.id
_entity.type
_entity.pdbx_description
1 polymer ?
#
loop_
_entity_poly.entity_id
_entity_poly.type
_entity_poly.pdbx_seq_one_letter_code
_entity_poly.pdbx_strand_id
1 'polypeptide(L)'
;MFRDAGISPTEHMLTNEEKRIVVKAFAALPPMHQRVLKQHLKSISFLDNMPNTALTSCIVKEDSVNLYHITFRAGVLHQTISEWATEKERSCFTRNDTSYNISIEAGLLNAITYVLLHEGTHVIDGSVQLISIDSIAGSSKPNAFTTAFSKGIWGNINIIGWTVKDSTLLSNRFRPGGQPLPPSEANHVYKALGTTPFVSLYATASWHEDLAELFTIYHLTTFLHQPFKVIVRKNSEEIFRYEPMKNPAVAERKKLLACFYDPA
;
A
#
# COMPACT_ATOMS: atom_id res chain seq x y z
N MET A 1 9.82 -22.01 1.20
CA MET A 1 9.83 -20.54 1.04
C MET A 1 10.16 -19.78 2.32
N PHE A 2 9.58 -20.05 3.50
CA PHE A 2 10.01 -19.39 4.76
C PHE A 2 11.03 -20.18 5.58
N ARG A 3 11.00 -21.52 5.53
CA ARG A 3 11.93 -22.40 6.27
C ARG A 3 13.40 -22.16 5.93
N ASP A 4 13.70 -21.78 4.69
CA ASP A 4 15.07 -21.57 4.20
C ASP A 4 15.71 -20.26 4.73
N ALA A 5 14.91 -19.36 5.33
CA ALA A 5 15.35 -18.10 5.92
C ALA A 5 15.41 -18.13 7.46
N GLY A 6 15.23 -19.30 8.09
CA GLY A 6 15.20 -19.44 9.56
C GLY A 6 13.95 -18.84 10.22
N ILE A 7 12.94 -18.47 9.43
CA ILE A 7 11.66 -17.95 9.93
C ILE A 7 10.64 -19.08 9.87
N SER A 8 9.93 -19.32 10.97
CA SER A 8 8.87 -20.33 11.05
C SER A 8 7.54 -19.66 11.37
N PRO A 9 6.83 -19.10 10.35
CA PRO A 9 5.49 -18.59 10.55
C PRO A 9 4.57 -19.71 11.04
N THR A 10 3.74 -19.40 12.03
CA THR A 10 2.77 -20.36 12.60
C THR A 10 1.36 -19.84 12.37
N GLU A 11 0.42 -20.76 12.12
CA GLU A 11 -0.98 -20.41 11.97
C GLU A 11 -1.51 -19.74 13.24
N HIS A 12 -2.20 -18.62 13.04
CA HIS A 12 -2.85 -17.86 14.08
C HIS A 12 -4.37 -18.07 14.01
N MET A 13 -4.91 -18.75 15.02
CA MET A 13 -6.34 -18.98 15.13
C MET A 13 -7.04 -17.77 15.72
N LEU A 14 -7.88 -17.11 14.92
CA LEU A 14 -8.60 -15.92 15.36
C LEU A 14 -9.52 -16.19 16.55
N THR A 15 -9.37 -15.37 17.58
CA THR A 15 -10.33 -15.21 18.67
C THR A 15 -11.64 -14.61 18.16
N ASN A 16 -12.68 -14.65 19.00
CA ASN A 16 -13.96 -14.03 18.66
C ASN A 16 -13.87 -12.51 18.51
N GLU A 17 -12.96 -11.85 19.24
CA GLU A 17 -12.77 -10.41 19.13
C GLU A 17 -12.08 -10.04 17.82
N GLU A 18 -11.03 -10.77 17.45
CA GLU A 18 -10.34 -10.55 16.17
C GLU A 18 -11.24 -10.84 14.97
N LYS A 19 -12.11 -11.85 15.05
CA LYS A 19 -13.13 -12.08 14.02
C LYS A 19 -14.03 -10.86 13.84
N ARG A 20 -14.44 -10.18 14.91
CA ARG A 20 -15.24 -8.94 14.82
C ARG A 20 -14.44 -7.81 14.20
N ILE A 21 -13.15 -7.69 14.52
CA ILE A 21 -12.25 -6.71 13.91
C ILE A 21 -12.17 -6.94 12.39
N VAL A 22 -11.97 -8.19 11.97
CA VAL A 22 -11.91 -8.57 10.54
C VAL A 22 -13.25 -8.26 9.84
N VAL A 23 -14.38 -8.65 10.44
CA VAL A 23 -15.72 -8.35 9.86
C VAL A 23 -15.93 -6.85 9.69
N LYS A 24 -15.54 -6.02 10.67
CA LYS A 24 -15.62 -4.56 10.56
C LYS A 24 -14.75 -4.02 9.41
N ALA A 25 -13.56 -4.58 9.21
CA ALA A 25 -12.68 -4.18 8.11
C ALA A 25 -13.27 -4.52 6.73
N PHE A 26 -13.88 -5.70 6.56
CA PHE A 26 -14.59 -6.04 5.33
C PHE A 26 -15.80 -5.13 5.07
N ALA A 27 -16.55 -4.77 6.12
CA ALA A 27 -17.69 -3.87 6.01
C ALA A 27 -17.29 -2.44 5.61
N ALA A 28 -16.05 -2.03 5.89
CA ALA A 28 -15.52 -0.73 5.49
C ALA A 28 -15.05 -0.70 4.03
N LEU A 29 -15.02 -1.83 3.32
CA LEU A 29 -14.56 -1.88 1.94
C LEU A 29 -15.55 -1.19 0.98
N PRO A 30 -15.07 -0.52 -0.07
CA PRO A 30 -15.93 0.12 -1.07
C PRO A 30 -16.62 -0.90 -1.99
N PRO A 31 -17.64 -0.46 -2.77
CA PRO A 31 -18.50 -1.36 -3.54
C PRO A 31 -17.75 -2.33 -4.48
N MET A 32 -16.74 -1.86 -5.20
CA MET A 32 -15.97 -2.73 -6.09
C MET A 32 -15.18 -3.79 -5.33
N HIS A 33 -14.54 -3.44 -4.20
CA HIS A 33 -13.86 -4.41 -3.32
C HIS A 33 -14.83 -5.46 -2.80
N GLN A 34 -15.99 -5.06 -2.29
CA GLN A 34 -16.98 -6.02 -1.80
C GLN A 34 -17.42 -6.99 -2.90
N ARG A 35 -17.71 -6.48 -4.11
CA ARG A 35 -18.15 -7.28 -5.26
C ARG A 35 -17.07 -8.25 -5.73
N VAL A 36 -15.87 -7.75 -5.98
CA VAL A 36 -14.77 -8.55 -6.56
C VAL A 36 -14.26 -9.56 -5.54
N LEU A 37 -14.04 -9.16 -4.28
CA LEU A 37 -13.58 -10.12 -3.26
C LEU A 37 -14.61 -11.23 -3.01
N LYS A 38 -15.91 -10.95 -3.07
CA LYS A 38 -16.94 -11.99 -2.96
C LYS A 38 -16.82 -13.08 -4.04
N GLN A 39 -16.32 -12.72 -5.23
CA GLN A 39 -16.17 -13.63 -6.37
C GLN A 39 -14.77 -14.26 -6.44
N HIS A 40 -13.74 -13.53 -6.03
CA HIS A 40 -12.34 -13.88 -6.31
C HIS A 40 -11.51 -14.17 -5.05
N LEU A 41 -11.94 -13.79 -3.85
CA LEU A 41 -11.23 -14.09 -2.62
C LEU A 41 -11.70 -15.44 -2.07
N LYS A 42 -10.88 -16.49 -2.24
CA LYS A 42 -11.19 -17.84 -1.78
C LYS A 42 -11.08 -17.97 -0.26
N SER A 43 -10.04 -17.36 0.32
CA SER A 43 -9.83 -17.40 1.77
C SER A 43 -8.82 -16.35 2.22
N ILE A 44 -8.79 -16.11 3.52
CA ILE A 44 -7.74 -15.36 4.21
C ILE A 44 -7.15 -16.21 5.33
N SER A 45 -5.89 -15.97 5.68
CA SER A 45 -5.23 -16.60 6.82
C SER A 45 -4.44 -15.58 7.63
N PHE A 46 -4.14 -15.92 8.88
CA PHE A 46 -3.32 -15.10 9.77
C PHE A 46 -2.15 -15.93 10.26
N LEU A 47 -0.95 -15.37 10.20
CA LEU A 47 0.27 -16.01 10.67
C LEU A 47 0.97 -15.15 11.72
N ASP A 48 1.42 -15.80 12.80
CA ASP A 48 2.39 -15.22 13.72
C ASP A 48 3.80 -15.30 13.12
N ASN A 49 4.67 -14.38 13.54
CA ASN A 49 6.09 -14.33 13.12
C ASN A 49 6.33 -14.19 11.61
N MET A 50 5.37 -13.62 10.88
CA MET A 50 5.52 -13.27 9.47
C MET A 50 6.33 -11.97 9.31
N PRO A 51 7.38 -11.94 8.47
CA PRO A 51 8.24 -10.76 8.32
C PRO A 51 7.53 -9.63 7.55
N ASN A 52 6.70 -9.99 6.57
CA ASN A 52 5.89 -9.07 5.79
C ASN A 52 4.56 -8.78 6.51
N THR A 53 3.89 -7.70 6.14
CA THR A 53 2.57 -7.37 6.71
C THR A 53 1.48 -8.29 6.16
N ALA A 54 1.49 -8.52 4.85
CA ALA A 54 0.59 -9.45 4.18
C ALA A 54 1.22 -9.97 2.89
N LEU A 55 0.58 -10.98 2.30
CA LEU A 55 0.89 -11.55 0.99
C LEU A 55 -0.41 -11.94 0.29
N THR A 56 -0.61 -11.43 -0.92
CA THR A 56 -1.68 -11.87 -1.83
C THR A 56 -1.14 -12.87 -2.84
N SER A 57 -1.78 -14.03 -2.96
CA SER A 57 -1.38 -15.09 -3.89
C SER A 57 -2.57 -15.57 -4.73
N CYS A 58 -2.37 -15.71 -6.04
CA CYS A 58 -3.32 -16.43 -6.91
C CYS A 58 -3.12 -17.93 -6.70
N ILE A 59 -4.16 -18.65 -6.27
CA ILE A 59 -4.06 -20.09 -5.95
C ILE A 59 -4.53 -20.95 -7.13
N VAL A 60 -5.63 -20.58 -7.79
CA VAL A 60 -6.21 -21.42 -8.85
C VAL A 60 -6.85 -20.55 -9.93
N LYS A 61 -6.79 -21.03 -11.18
CA LYS A 61 -7.71 -20.64 -12.25
C LYS A 61 -8.80 -21.72 -12.34
N GLU A 62 -9.84 -21.61 -11.53
CA GLU A 62 -11.01 -22.48 -11.63
C GLU A 62 -11.96 -21.87 -12.66
N ASP A 63 -12.36 -22.62 -13.68
CA ASP A 63 -13.35 -22.19 -14.68
C ASP A 63 -13.12 -20.78 -15.28
N SER A 64 -11.85 -20.42 -15.52
CA SER A 64 -11.41 -19.09 -16.01
C SER A 64 -11.53 -17.93 -15.01
N VAL A 65 -11.85 -18.21 -13.75
CA VAL A 65 -11.86 -17.24 -12.64
C VAL A 65 -10.55 -17.37 -11.84
N ASN A 66 -9.81 -16.27 -11.72
CA ASN A 66 -8.65 -16.22 -10.82
C ASN A 66 -9.12 -16.17 -9.37
N LEU A 67 -8.72 -17.14 -8.55
CA LEU A 67 -9.01 -17.18 -7.12
C LEU A 67 -7.76 -16.84 -6.30
N TYR A 68 -7.96 -16.01 -5.29
CA TYR A 68 -6.90 -15.43 -4.48
C TYR A 68 -7.00 -15.84 -3.02
N HIS A 69 -5.85 -15.83 -2.36
CA HIS A 69 -5.73 -15.92 -0.93
C HIS A 69 -4.85 -14.80 -0.40
N ILE A 70 -5.26 -14.23 0.73
CA ILE A 70 -4.49 -13.20 1.41
C ILE A 70 -4.06 -13.74 2.76
N THR A 71 -2.75 -13.79 2.99
CA THR A 71 -2.16 -14.13 4.28
C THR A 71 -1.74 -12.85 4.98
N PHE A 72 -2.23 -12.60 6.19
CA PHE A 72 -1.88 -11.44 7.00
C PHE A 72 -0.97 -11.84 8.16
N ARG A 73 -0.08 -10.93 8.58
CA ARG A 73 0.60 -11.03 9.87
C ARG A 73 -0.41 -10.76 10.99
N ALA A 74 -0.61 -11.70 11.90
CA ALA A 74 -1.63 -11.61 12.95
C ALA A 74 -1.52 -10.35 13.81
N GLY A 75 -0.29 -9.90 14.10
CA GLY A 75 -0.04 -8.71 14.91
C GLY A 75 -0.74 -7.42 14.44
N VAL A 76 -1.12 -7.30 13.15
CA VAL A 76 -1.88 -6.13 12.66
C VAL A 76 -3.26 -6.00 13.29
N LEU A 77 -3.82 -7.10 13.81
CA LEU A 77 -5.12 -7.12 14.51
C LEU A 77 -5.06 -6.37 15.85
N HIS A 78 -3.86 -6.12 16.38
CA HIS A 78 -3.65 -5.43 17.66
C HIS A 78 -3.05 -4.04 17.49
N GLN A 79 -3.03 -3.51 16.26
CA GLN A 79 -2.48 -2.20 15.94
C GLN A 79 -3.57 -1.29 15.39
N THR A 80 -3.48 -0.01 15.71
CA THR A 80 -4.11 1.05 14.92
C THR A 80 -3.36 1.23 13.60
N ILE A 81 -4.00 1.86 12.61
CA ILE A 81 -3.32 2.22 11.35
C ILE A 81 -2.10 3.12 11.65
N SER A 82 -2.19 4.05 12.61
CA SER A 82 -1.07 4.94 12.96
C SER A 82 0.14 4.17 13.49
N GLU A 83 -0.07 3.20 14.38
CA GLU A 83 1.01 2.37 14.95
C GLU A 83 1.67 1.52 13.85
N TRP A 84 0.88 0.77 13.10
CA TRP A 84 1.37 -0.08 12.03
C TRP A 84 2.08 0.72 10.93
N ALA A 85 1.48 1.81 10.45
CA ALA A 85 2.07 2.63 9.39
C ALA A 85 3.36 3.29 9.88
N THR A 86 3.42 3.72 11.14
CA THR A 86 4.66 4.22 11.75
C THR A 86 5.75 3.17 11.78
N GLU A 87 5.44 1.93 12.16
CA GLU A 87 6.41 0.82 12.14
C GLU A 87 6.91 0.49 10.73
N LYS A 88 5.99 0.39 9.76
CA LYS A 88 6.33 0.18 8.34
C LYS A 88 7.22 1.29 7.83
N GLU A 89 6.88 2.55 8.10
CA GLU A 89 7.59 3.70 7.58
C GLU A 89 8.98 3.87 8.22
N ARG A 90 9.11 3.64 9.54
CA ARG A 90 10.42 3.66 10.23
C ARG A 90 11.38 2.62 9.69
N SER A 91 10.87 1.54 9.08
CA SER A 91 11.70 0.56 8.43
C SER A 91 12.52 1.16 7.27
N CYS A 92 12.08 2.27 6.66
CA CYS A 92 12.81 3.03 5.64
C CYS A 92 14.06 3.72 6.17
N PHE A 93 14.30 3.73 7.48
CA PHE A 93 15.41 4.44 8.09
C PHE A 93 16.27 3.52 8.97
N THR A 94 17.56 3.84 9.08
CA THR A 94 18.46 3.17 10.03
C THR A 94 18.11 3.55 11.47
N ARG A 95 18.55 2.74 12.45
CA ARG A 95 18.26 2.96 13.89
C ARG A 95 19.42 3.57 14.67
N ASN A 96 20.39 4.18 13.98
CA ASN A 96 21.64 4.69 14.55
C ASN A 96 21.53 6.11 15.13
N ASP A 97 20.44 6.83 14.88
CA ASP A 97 20.20 8.17 15.41
C ASP A 97 18.81 8.25 16.04
N THR A 98 18.76 8.34 17.37
CA THR A 98 17.51 8.45 18.15
C THR A 98 17.02 9.88 18.30
N SER A 99 17.78 10.88 17.85
CA SER A 99 17.34 12.28 17.87
C SER A 99 16.21 12.53 16.87
N TYR A 100 16.11 11.72 15.81
CA TYR A 100 15.03 11.77 14.85
C TYR A 100 13.94 10.76 15.15
N ASN A 101 12.70 11.18 14.94
CA ASN A 101 11.53 10.32 15.02
C ASN A 101 10.62 10.54 13.82
N ILE A 102 10.36 9.47 13.08
CA ILE A 102 9.41 9.45 11.96
C ILE A 102 8.14 8.73 12.44
N SER A 103 6.98 9.34 12.21
CA SER A 103 5.68 8.76 12.56
C SER A 103 4.62 9.07 11.51
N ILE A 104 3.66 8.17 11.35
CA ILE A 104 2.48 8.37 10.52
C ILE A 104 1.26 8.60 11.43
N GLU A 105 0.61 9.75 11.29
CA GLU A 105 -0.68 10.06 11.89
C GLU A 105 -1.79 9.60 10.92
N ALA A 106 -2.31 8.38 11.12
CA ALA A 106 -3.28 7.74 10.21
C ALA A 106 -4.63 7.35 10.86
N GLY A 107 -4.88 7.83 12.08
CA GLY A 107 -6.11 7.56 12.83
C GLY A 107 -6.06 6.30 13.68
N LEU A 108 -7.21 5.97 14.29
CA LEU A 108 -7.35 4.94 15.32
C LEU A 108 -8.11 3.69 14.85
N LEU A 109 -8.52 3.65 13.58
CA LEU A 109 -9.05 2.41 13.00
C LEU A 109 -7.99 1.30 13.09
N ASN A 110 -8.44 0.05 13.12
CA ASN A 110 -7.55 -1.10 13.18
C ASN A 110 -6.74 -1.23 11.88
N ALA A 111 -5.44 -1.56 11.99
CA ALA A 111 -4.51 -1.63 10.87
C ALA A 111 -4.97 -2.61 9.79
N ILE A 112 -5.68 -3.69 10.13
CA ILE A 112 -6.22 -4.62 9.13
C ILE A 112 -7.13 -3.93 8.11
N THR A 113 -7.78 -2.81 8.47
CA THR A 113 -8.61 -2.04 7.53
C THR A 113 -7.75 -1.48 6.40
N TYR A 114 -6.60 -0.89 6.73
CA TYR A 114 -5.65 -0.39 5.73
C TYR A 114 -5.08 -1.53 4.89
N VAL A 115 -4.59 -2.58 5.56
CA VAL A 115 -3.93 -3.70 4.89
C VAL A 115 -4.91 -4.43 3.97
N LEU A 116 -6.16 -4.63 4.39
CA LEU A 116 -7.19 -5.28 3.56
C LEU A 116 -7.58 -4.42 2.36
N LEU A 117 -7.67 -3.09 2.48
CA LEU A 117 -7.88 -2.19 1.34
C LEU A 117 -6.74 -2.33 0.32
N HIS A 118 -5.50 -2.36 0.81
CA HIS A 118 -4.31 -2.49 -0.02
C HIS A 118 -4.27 -3.84 -0.76
N GLU A 119 -4.30 -4.95 -0.03
CA GLU A 119 -4.27 -6.30 -0.61
C GLU A 119 -5.51 -6.58 -1.47
N GLY A 120 -6.68 -6.11 -1.06
CA GLY A 120 -7.90 -6.20 -1.85
C GLY A 120 -7.82 -5.44 -3.18
N THR A 121 -7.04 -4.37 -3.24
CA THR A 121 -6.77 -3.66 -4.49
C THR A 121 -5.93 -4.50 -5.45
N HIS A 122 -4.95 -5.27 -4.95
CA HIS A 122 -4.23 -6.24 -5.78
C HIS A 122 -5.14 -7.36 -6.31
N VAL A 123 -6.07 -7.85 -5.48
CA VAL A 123 -7.06 -8.84 -5.94
C VAL A 123 -7.93 -8.25 -7.04
N ILE A 124 -8.42 -7.01 -6.88
CA ILE A 124 -9.16 -6.32 -7.94
C ILE A 124 -8.34 -6.23 -9.21
N ASP A 125 -7.15 -5.65 -9.10
CA ASP A 125 -6.26 -5.41 -10.23
C ASP A 125 -6.02 -6.69 -11.04
N GLY A 126 -5.68 -7.80 -10.34
CA GLY A 126 -5.48 -9.09 -10.99
C GLY A 126 -6.75 -9.76 -11.52
N SER A 127 -7.93 -9.48 -10.94
CA SER A 127 -9.20 -10.11 -11.32
C SER A 127 -9.85 -9.43 -12.52
N VAL A 128 -9.88 -8.10 -12.53
CA VAL A 128 -10.51 -7.31 -13.60
C VAL A 128 -9.50 -6.73 -14.59
N GLN A 129 -8.20 -7.02 -14.40
CA GLN A 129 -7.11 -6.57 -15.25
C GLN A 129 -7.07 -5.03 -15.34
N LEU A 130 -7.16 -4.36 -14.18
CA LEU A 130 -7.26 -2.90 -14.14
C LEU A 130 -5.99 -2.25 -14.69
N ILE A 131 -4.82 -2.66 -14.18
CA ILE A 131 -3.51 -2.43 -14.75
C ILE A 131 -3.14 -3.65 -15.60
N SER A 132 -3.46 -3.61 -16.89
CA SER A 132 -3.07 -4.62 -17.87
C SER A 132 -2.30 -4.05 -19.04
N ILE A 133 -1.49 -4.92 -19.63
CA ILE A 133 -0.89 -4.76 -20.94
C ILE A 133 -1.49 -5.84 -21.83
N ASP A 134 -2.37 -5.45 -22.75
CA ASP A 134 -3.03 -6.35 -23.67
C ASP A 134 -2.03 -6.83 -24.73
N SER A 135 -1.89 -8.15 -24.87
CA SER A 135 -0.99 -8.80 -25.83
C SER A 135 -1.72 -9.34 -27.07
N ILE A 136 -3.03 -9.07 -27.20
CA ILE A 136 -3.95 -9.74 -28.13
C ILE A 136 -3.58 -9.55 -29.62
N ALA A 137 -2.72 -8.60 -29.97
CA ALA A 137 -2.37 -8.31 -31.37
C ALA A 137 -0.85 -8.29 -31.66
N GLY A 138 -0.03 -9.03 -30.91
CA GLY A 138 1.42 -9.03 -31.10
C GLY A 138 2.11 -7.70 -30.78
N SER A 139 1.34 -6.71 -30.29
CA SER A 139 1.84 -5.47 -29.70
C SER A 139 1.28 -5.39 -28.28
N SER A 140 2.19 -5.38 -27.31
CA SER A 140 1.88 -5.21 -25.89
C SER A 140 1.46 -3.77 -25.66
N LYS A 141 0.14 -3.50 -25.62
CA LYS A 141 -0.39 -2.15 -25.41
C LYS A 141 -1.11 -2.04 -24.07
N PRO A 142 -0.81 -1.01 -23.26
CA PRO A 142 -1.55 -0.77 -22.03
C PRO A 142 -3.02 -0.48 -22.33
N ASN A 143 -3.93 -1.00 -21.50
CA ASN A 143 -5.34 -0.64 -21.60
C ASN A 143 -5.56 0.87 -21.29
N ALA A 144 -6.80 1.36 -21.43
CA ALA A 144 -7.11 2.78 -21.21
C ALA A 144 -6.79 3.26 -19.77
N PHE A 145 -7.11 2.43 -18.77
CA PHE A 145 -6.82 2.74 -17.36
C PHE A 145 -5.31 2.79 -17.12
N THR A 146 -4.57 1.75 -17.49
CA THR A 146 -3.10 1.68 -17.40
C THR A 146 -2.46 2.89 -18.07
N THR A 147 -2.92 3.26 -19.27
CA THR A 147 -2.42 4.43 -20.01
C THR A 147 -2.64 5.71 -19.21
N ALA A 148 -3.86 5.94 -18.70
CA ALA A 148 -4.17 7.14 -17.93
C ALA A 148 -3.43 7.18 -16.57
N PHE A 149 -3.29 6.04 -15.91
CA PHE A 149 -2.64 5.90 -14.60
C PHE A 149 -1.12 6.08 -14.65
N SER A 150 -0.48 5.56 -15.70
CA SER A 150 0.98 5.60 -15.86
C SER A 150 1.50 6.85 -16.55
N LYS A 151 0.65 7.61 -17.25
CA LYS A 151 1.06 8.73 -18.12
C LYS A 151 1.96 9.74 -17.42
N GLY A 152 3.23 9.79 -17.83
CA GLY A 152 4.23 10.71 -17.28
C GLY A 152 4.71 10.37 -15.87
N ILE A 153 4.23 9.28 -15.28
CA ILE A 153 4.55 8.84 -13.91
C ILE A 153 5.40 7.56 -13.95
N TRP A 154 4.99 6.59 -14.76
CA TRP A 154 5.64 5.28 -14.89
C TRP A 154 6.08 5.06 -16.34
N GLY A 155 7.34 4.68 -16.53
CA GLY A 155 7.86 4.19 -17.81
C GLY A 155 7.63 2.68 -18.01
N ASN A 156 7.62 1.92 -16.91
CA ASN A 156 7.25 0.50 -16.86
C ASN A 156 6.87 0.13 -15.41
N ILE A 157 6.56 -1.14 -15.14
CA ILE A 157 6.11 -1.68 -13.84
C ILE A 157 6.84 -1.14 -12.63
N ASN A 158 8.17 -1.00 -12.68
CA ASN A 158 9.01 -0.53 -11.58
C ASN A 158 9.98 0.60 -12.01
N ILE A 159 9.76 1.21 -13.17
CA ILE A 159 10.59 2.31 -13.69
C ILE A 159 9.77 3.60 -13.63
N ILE A 160 10.20 4.52 -12.78
CA ILE A 160 9.57 5.84 -12.65
C ILE A 160 9.89 6.66 -13.90
N GLY A 161 8.84 7.12 -14.60
CA GLY A 161 8.93 8.05 -15.73
C GLY A 161 8.82 9.52 -15.30
N TRP A 162 8.37 9.79 -14.07
CA TRP A 162 8.34 11.14 -13.50
C TRP A 162 9.76 11.68 -13.31
N THR A 163 9.97 12.96 -13.64
CA THR A 163 11.26 13.62 -13.39
C THR A 163 11.47 13.87 -11.90
N VAL A 164 12.15 12.94 -11.24
CA VAL A 164 12.55 13.07 -9.83
C VAL A 164 13.81 13.93 -9.75
N LYS A 165 13.71 15.09 -9.09
CA LYS A 165 14.83 16.05 -8.95
C LYS A 165 15.89 15.61 -7.94
N ASP A 166 15.47 14.90 -6.91
CA ASP A 166 16.34 14.44 -5.83
C ASP A 166 16.42 12.90 -5.84
N SER A 167 17.61 12.39 -6.14
CA SER A 167 17.88 10.96 -6.24
C SER A 167 17.79 10.23 -4.89
N THR A 168 17.80 10.94 -3.76
CA THR A 168 17.59 10.37 -2.42
C THR A 168 16.23 9.70 -2.29
N LEU A 169 15.21 10.20 -3.01
CA LEU A 169 13.91 9.53 -3.10
C LEU A 169 14.04 8.14 -3.74
N LEU A 170 14.93 7.98 -4.72
CA LEU A 170 15.07 6.74 -5.49
C LEU A 170 15.93 5.68 -4.80
N SER A 171 16.68 6.05 -3.75
CA SER A 171 17.51 5.13 -2.97
C SER A 171 16.78 4.50 -1.77
N ASN A 172 15.50 4.81 -1.57
CA ASN A 172 14.71 4.27 -0.47
C ASN A 172 14.58 2.73 -0.54
N ARG A 173 14.46 2.07 0.61
CA ARG A 173 14.47 0.61 0.74
C ARG A 173 13.45 -0.18 -0.10
N PHE A 174 12.37 0.46 -0.56
CA PHE A 174 11.34 -0.22 -1.35
C PHE A 174 11.67 -0.28 -2.84
N ARG A 175 12.68 0.47 -3.28
CA ARG A 175 13.19 0.45 -4.64
C ARG A 175 14.22 -0.67 -4.82
N PRO A 176 14.34 -1.27 -6.02
CA PRO A 176 15.41 -2.21 -6.32
C PRO A 176 16.79 -1.61 -6.02
N GLY A 177 17.60 -2.31 -5.22
CA GLY A 177 18.92 -1.84 -4.78
C GLY A 177 18.90 -0.75 -3.69
N GLY A 178 17.72 -0.32 -3.26
CA GLY A 178 17.56 0.66 -2.18
C GLY A 178 17.91 0.10 -0.81
N GLN A 179 18.16 1.00 0.14
CA GLN A 179 18.52 0.66 1.52
C GLN A 179 17.80 1.58 2.51
N PRO A 180 17.74 1.22 3.80
CA PRO A 180 17.31 2.17 4.83
C PRO A 180 18.19 3.42 4.81
N LEU A 181 17.56 4.60 4.80
CA LEU A 181 18.22 5.90 4.79
C LEU A 181 18.62 6.33 6.22
N PRO A 182 19.63 7.20 6.40
CA PRO A 182 19.86 7.84 7.68
C PRO A 182 18.62 8.63 8.15
N PRO A 183 18.23 8.58 9.44
CA PRO A 183 17.09 9.36 9.94
C PRO A 183 17.18 10.87 9.67
N SER A 184 18.40 11.41 9.59
CA SER A 184 18.65 12.81 9.22
C SER A 184 18.14 13.17 7.82
N GLU A 185 18.03 12.21 6.90
CA GLU A 185 17.50 12.40 5.54
C GLU A 185 15.97 12.41 5.50
N ALA A 186 15.27 12.10 6.61
CA ALA A 186 13.81 12.00 6.62
C ALA A 186 13.12 13.27 6.09
N ASN A 187 13.53 14.46 6.55
CA ASN A 187 12.98 15.72 6.05
C ASN A 187 13.23 15.89 4.54
N HIS A 188 14.44 15.57 4.09
CA HIS A 188 14.84 15.71 2.70
C HIS A 188 14.03 14.79 1.77
N VAL A 189 13.96 13.49 2.10
CA VAL A 189 13.25 12.50 1.28
C VAL A 189 11.74 12.77 1.21
N TYR A 190 11.11 13.24 2.28
CA TYR A 190 9.68 13.58 2.23
C TYR A 190 9.39 14.91 1.52
N LYS A 191 10.32 15.87 1.58
CA LYS A 191 10.24 17.06 0.70
C LYS A 191 10.32 16.65 -0.77
N ALA A 192 11.24 15.76 -1.12
CA ALA A 192 11.35 15.21 -2.46
C ALA A 192 10.07 14.46 -2.87
N LEU A 193 9.55 13.58 -2.03
CA LEU A 193 8.27 12.89 -2.25
C LEU A 193 7.13 13.88 -2.49
N GLY A 194 7.08 14.98 -1.73
CA GLY A 194 6.10 16.06 -1.87
C GLY A 194 6.14 16.81 -3.21
N THR A 195 7.16 16.56 -4.05
CA THR A 195 7.24 17.08 -5.44
C THR A 195 6.85 16.04 -6.50
N THR A 196 6.36 14.88 -6.08
CA THR A 196 5.98 13.76 -6.95
C THR A 196 4.49 13.43 -6.82
N PRO A 197 3.93 12.66 -7.76
CA PRO A 197 2.55 12.18 -7.69
C PRO A 197 2.34 10.96 -6.78
N PHE A 198 3.34 10.55 -5.99
CA PHE A 198 3.29 9.38 -5.12
C PHE A 198 2.80 9.72 -3.71
N VAL A 199 1.97 8.85 -3.14
CA VAL A 199 1.37 9.05 -1.81
C VAL A 199 2.27 8.60 -0.66
N SER A 200 3.22 7.72 -0.90
CA SER A 200 4.13 7.15 0.10
C SER A 200 5.46 6.75 -0.56
N LEU A 201 6.49 6.48 0.24
CA LEU A 201 7.73 5.90 -0.28
C LEU A 201 7.46 4.52 -0.89
N TYR A 202 6.53 3.75 -0.32
CA TYR A 202 6.17 2.41 -0.80
C TYR A 202 5.50 2.45 -2.18
N ALA A 203 4.68 3.46 -2.45
CA ALA A 203 4.09 3.70 -3.77
C ALA A 203 5.15 3.86 -4.89
N THR A 204 6.42 4.17 -4.58
CA THR A 204 7.50 4.28 -5.57
C THR A 204 8.07 2.92 -6.02
N ALA A 205 7.65 1.82 -5.39
CA ALA A 205 8.18 0.48 -5.66
C ALA A 205 7.73 -0.05 -7.03
N SER A 206 6.43 0.03 -7.32
CA SER A 206 5.85 -0.36 -8.61
C SER A 206 4.51 0.35 -8.85
N TRP A 207 4.01 0.31 -10.09
CA TRP A 207 2.69 0.85 -10.41
C TRP A 207 1.51 0.11 -9.73
N HIS A 208 1.71 -1.14 -9.29
CA HIS A 208 0.70 -1.93 -8.59
C HIS A 208 0.64 -1.49 -7.13
N GLU A 209 1.82 -1.29 -6.52
CA GLU A 209 1.93 -0.73 -5.16
C GLU A 209 1.44 0.72 -5.11
N ASP A 210 1.73 1.50 -6.14
CA ASP A 210 1.22 2.86 -6.30
C ASP A 210 -0.30 2.90 -6.33
N LEU A 211 -0.94 2.04 -7.14
CA LEU A 211 -2.39 1.97 -7.19
C LEU A 211 -2.98 1.57 -5.84
N ALA A 212 -2.44 0.53 -5.20
CA ALA A 212 -2.92 0.02 -3.93
C ALA A 212 -2.76 1.05 -2.80
N GLU A 213 -1.61 1.72 -2.70
CA GLU A 213 -1.38 2.79 -1.71
C GLU A 213 -2.22 4.03 -2.00
N LEU A 214 -2.26 4.50 -3.26
CA LEU A 214 -3.04 5.67 -3.65
C LEU A 214 -4.52 5.46 -3.32
N PHE A 215 -5.06 4.30 -3.69
CA PHE A 215 -6.44 3.95 -3.40
C PHE A 215 -6.71 3.89 -1.90
N THR A 216 -5.87 3.17 -1.15
CA THR A 216 -6.06 2.96 0.28
C THR A 216 -6.03 4.29 1.04
N ILE A 217 -5.04 5.14 0.78
CA ILE A 217 -4.92 6.44 1.45
C ILE A 217 -6.06 7.38 1.03
N TYR A 218 -6.48 7.35 -0.25
CA TYR A 218 -7.65 8.10 -0.70
C TYR A 218 -8.93 7.68 0.02
N HIS A 219 -9.21 6.37 0.07
CA HIS A 219 -10.39 5.83 0.74
C HIS A 219 -10.40 6.16 2.23
N LEU A 220 -9.26 5.93 2.90
CA LEU A 220 -9.07 6.19 4.32
C LEU A 220 -9.34 7.66 4.68
N THR A 221 -8.81 8.59 3.89
CA THR A 221 -8.93 10.02 4.17
C THR A 221 -10.27 10.62 3.75
N THR A 222 -10.84 10.15 2.64
CA THR A 222 -12.04 10.76 2.04
C THR A 222 -13.33 10.14 2.58
N PHE A 223 -13.37 8.82 2.73
CA PHE A 223 -14.59 8.08 3.08
C PHE A 223 -14.62 7.60 4.53
N LEU A 224 -13.46 7.26 5.10
CA LEU A 224 -13.34 6.84 6.51
C LEU A 224 -12.95 7.99 7.44
N HIS A 225 -12.74 9.19 6.89
CA HIS A 225 -12.42 10.43 7.60
C HIS A 225 -11.24 10.32 8.58
N GLN A 226 -10.28 9.43 8.29
CA GLN A 226 -9.06 9.33 9.08
C GLN A 226 -8.00 10.30 8.51
N PRO A 227 -7.09 10.83 9.35
CA PRO A 227 -5.93 11.56 8.83
C PRO A 227 -5.01 10.60 8.06
N PHE A 228 -4.10 11.16 7.27
CA PHE A 228 -2.89 10.43 6.85
C PHE A 228 -1.77 11.44 6.65
N LYS A 229 -0.85 11.52 7.62
CA LYS A 229 0.20 12.54 7.65
C LYS A 229 1.53 11.92 8.06
N VAL A 230 2.58 12.24 7.33
CA VAL A 230 3.95 11.94 7.72
C VAL A 230 4.45 13.06 8.61
N ILE A 231 4.97 12.73 9.80
CA ILE A 231 5.59 13.67 10.73
C ILE A 231 7.05 13.29 10.96
N VAL A 232 7.94 14.26 10.80
CA VAL A 232 9.35 14.13 11.15
C VAL A 232 9.64 15.05 12.33
N ARG A 233 10.14 14.48 13.42
CA ARG A 233 10.57 15.20 14.60
C ARG A 233 12.08 15.08 14.81
N LYS A 234 12.71 16.14 15.32
CA LYS A 234 14.08 16.13 15.83
C LYS A 234 14.08 16.63 17.27
N ASN A 235 14.61 15.86 18.21
CA ASN A 235 14.58 16.16 19.65
C ASN A 235 13.17 16.52 20.14
N SER A 236 12.16 15.77 19.67
CA SER A 236 10.71 15.98 19.92
C SER A 236 10.07 17.19 19.24
N GLU A 237 10.83 18.09 18.62
CA GLU A 237 10.30 19.20 17.83
C GLU A 237 9.88 18.72 16.43
N GLU A 238 8.68 19.07 15.99
CA GLU A 238 8.22 18.81 14.62
C GLU A 238 8.93 19.71 13.63
N ILE A 239 9.81 19.13 12.81
CA ILE A 239 10.61 19.86 11.81
C ILE A 239 10.04 19.74 10.40
N PHE A 240 9.12 18.79 10.18
CA PHE A 240 8.44 18.60 8.90
C PHE A 240 7.14 17.83 9.04
N ARG A 241 6.15 18.18 8.21
CA ARG A 241 4.86 17.53 8.08
C ARG A 241 4.46 17.45 6.60
N TYR A 242 3.97 16.29 6.18
CA TYR A 242 3.46 16.07 4.82
C TYR A 242 2.14 15.33 4.83
N GLU A 243 1.17 15.84 4.09
CA GLU A 243 -0.16 15.23 3.91
C GLU A 243 -0.33 14.87 2.42
N PRO A 244 -0.13 13.61 2.01
CA PRO A 244 -0.07 13.25 0.59
C PRO A 244 -1.32 13.64 -0.20
N MET A 245 -2.50 13.53 0.40
CA MET A 245 -3.76 13.83 -0.28
C MET A 245 -4.03 15.33 -0.51
N LYS A 246 -3.20 16.21 0.07
CA LYS A 246 -3.19 17.67 -0.17
C LYS A 246 -2.21 18.07 -1.28
N ASN A 247 -1.35 17.16 -1.74
CA ASN A 247 -0.44 17.40 -2.85
C ASN A 247 -1.25 17.51 -4.17
N PRO A 248 -1.12 18.59 -4.95
CA PRO A 248 -1.84 18.76 -6.21
C PRO A 248 -1.62 17.61 -7.21
N ALA A 249 -0.38 17.13 -7.36
CA ALA A 249 -0.04 16.05 -8.29
C ALA A 249 -0.67 14.71 -7.89
N VAL A 250 -0.80 14.46 -6.59
CA VAL A 250 -1.55 13.30 -6.06
C VAL A 250 -3.05 13.51 -6.27
N ALA A 251 -3.56 14.71 -5.96
CA ALA A 251 -4.98 15.02 -6.02
C ALA A 251 -5.56 14.89 -7.44
N GLU A 252 -4.80 15.25 -8.47
CA GLU A 252 -5.20 15.09 -9.88
C GLU A 252 -5.50 13.63 -10.27
N ARG A 253 -4.92 12.66 -9.54
CA ARG A 253 -5.09 11.23 -9.80
C ARG A 253 -6.37 10.66 -9.20
N LYS A 254 -7.02 11.38 -8.27
CA LYS A 254 -8.26 10.93 -7.58
C LYS A 254 -9.38 10.54 -8.53
N LYS A 255 -9.50 11.26 -9.67
CA LYS A 255 -10.52 10.98 -10.69
C LYS A 255 -10.43 9.56 -11.27
N LEU A 256 -9.24 8.97 -11.29
CA LEU A 256 -9.04 7.59 -11.77
C LEU A 256 -9.63 6.57 -10.79
N LEU A 257 -9.79 6.95 -9.52
CA LEU A 257 -10.26 6.05 -8.45
C LEU A 257 -11.79 5.97 -8.38
N ALA A 258 -12.52 6.74 -9.20
CA ALA A 258 -13.98 6.74 -9.23
C ALA A 258 -14.54 5.35 -9.55
N CYS A 259 -13.88 4.59 -10.43
CA CYS A 259 -14.31 3.25 -10.84
C CYS A 259 -14.46 2.25 -9.66
N PHE A 260 -13.77 2.48 -8.54
CA PHE A 260 -13.88 1.63 -7.35
C PHE A 260 -15.19 1.85 -6.56
N TYR A 261 -15.90 2.95 -6.85
CA TYR A 261 -17.14 3.34 -6.19
C TYR A 261 -18.37 3.23 -7.08
N ASP A 262 -18.18 2.96 -8.38
CA ASP A 262 -19.29 2.83 -9.31
C ASP A 262 -20.20 1.65 -8.89
N PRO A 263 -21.48 1.92 -8.59
CA PRO A 263 -22.46 0.85 -8.41
C PRO A 263 -22.57 0.11 -9.74
N ALA A 264 -22.56 -1.23 -9.68
CA ALA A 264 -22.78 -2.07 -10.84
C ALA A 264 -24.12 -1.76 -11.51
#